data_AF-A0A7V0SFF7-F1
#
_entry.id   AF-A0A7V0SFF7-F1
#
_cell.length_a   1.000
_cell.length_b   1.000
_cell.length_c   1.000
_cell.angle_alpha   90.00
_cell.angle_beta   90.00
_cell.angle_gamma   90.00
#
_symmetry.space_group_name_H-M   'P 1'
#
loop_
_entity.id
_entity.type
_entity.pdbx_description
1 polymer ?
#
loop_
_entity_poly.entity_id
_entity_poly.type
_entity_poly.pdbx_seq_one_letter_code
_entity_poly.pdbx_strand_id
1 'polypeptide(L)'
;MTGIGGVAMGSLAGMFAKRGYRVSGSDENLYPPMSDRLREWGIPVFEGYAAANVGDPDLVVIGNAVGRGNPEVEHVLNARL
;
A
#
# COMPACT_ATOMS: atom_id res chain seq x y z
N MET A 1 2.41 1.52 0.77
CA MET A 1 1.39 2.11 -0.11
C MET A 1 0.02 1.88 0.50
N THR A 2 -0.76 2.93 0.71
CA THR A 2 -2.10 2.82 1.32
C THR A 2 -3.15 2.79 0.20
N GLY A 3 -3.97 1.75 0.14
CA GLY A 3 -4.93 1.50 -0.95
C GLY A 3 -4.33 0.75 -2.15
N ILE A 4 -3.49 -0.25 -1.88
CA ILE A 4 -2.73 -0.97 -2.93
C ILE A 4 -3.60 -1.89 -3.81
N GLY A 5 -4.80 -2.24 -3.36
CA GLY A 5 -5.75 -3.10 -4.09
C GLY A 5 -6.40 -2.41 -5.29
N GLY A 6 -6.31 -1.08 -5.40
CA GLY A 6 -6.79 -0.35 -6.57
C GLY A 6 -5.98 -0.66 -7.83
N VAL A 7 -6.64 -0.74 -8.99
CA VAL A 7 -6.02 -1.12 -10.29
C VAL A 7 -4.76 -0.29 -10.61
N ALA A 8 -4.84 1.03 -10.42
CA ALA A 8 -3.71 1.93 -10.67
C ALA A 8 -2.58 1.73 -9.65
N MET A 9 -2.93 1.63 -8.36
CA MET A 9 -1.97 1.48 -7.26
C MET A 9 -1.25 0.13 -7.31
N GLY A 10 -1.97 -0.96 -7.59
CA GLY A 10 -1.38 -2.28 -7.75
C GLY A 10 -0.45 -2.35 -8.96
N SER A 11 -0.84 -1.75 -10.09
CA SER A 11 0.04 -1.66 -11.28
C SER A 11 1.32 -0.86 -10.99
N LEU A 12 1.20 0.23 -10.24
CA LEU A 12 2.33 1.04 -9.80
C LEU A 12 3.25 0.27 -8.86
N ALA A 13 2.67 -0.46 -7.90
CA ALA A 13 3.40 -1.32 -6.97
C ALA A 13 4.21 -2.40 -7.71
N GLY A 14 3.58 -3.06 -8.70
CA GLY A 14 4.25 -4.04 -9.56
C GLY A 14 5.41 -3.45 -10.36
N MET A 15 5.26 -2.22 -10.87
CA MET A 15 6.35 -1.52 -11.56
C MET A 15 7.53 -1.22 -10.62
N PHE A 16 7.27 -0.76 -9.40
CA PHE A 16 8.32 -0.52 -8.42
C PHE A 16 9.03 -1.81 -7.99
N ALA A 17 8.28 -2.88 -7.75
CA ALA A 17 8.85 -4.19 -7.44
C ALA A 17 9.76 -4.69 -8.57
N LYS A 18 9.33 -4.55 -9.85
CA LYS A 18 10.16 -4.89 -11.02
C LYS A 18 11.44 -4.07 -11.15
N ARG A 19 11.46 -2.84 -10.61
CA ARG A 19 12.64 -1.98 -10.56
C ARG A 19 13.57 -2.30 -9.37
N GLY A 20 13.21 -3.26 -8.52
CA GLY A 20 14.00 -3.69 -7.37
C GLY A 20 13.73 -2.90 -6.09
N TYR A 21 12.69 -2.06 -6.06
CA TYR A 21 12.29 -1.40 -4.83
C TYR A 21 11.55 -2.36 -3.89
N ARG A 22 11.75 -2.19 -2.59
CA ARG A 22 10.94 -2.88 -1.58
C ARG A 22 9.59 -2.17 -1.47
N VAL A 23 8.55 -2.82 -1.94
CA VAL A 23 7.18 -2.28 -1.90
C VAL A 23 6.37 -3.11 -0.93
N SER A 24 5.61 -2.44 -0.07
CA SER A 24 4.56 -3.04 0.73
C SER A 24 3.30 -2.17 0.65
N GLY A 25 2.15 -2.73 1.01
CA GLY A 25 0.94 -1.93 1.11
C GLY A 25 -0.19 -2.57 1.88
N SER A 26 -1.26 -1.82 1.98
CA SER A 26 -2.46 -2.17 2.71
C SER A 26 -3.69 -1.82 1.88
N ASP A 27 -4.76 -2.58 2.05
CA ASP A 27 -6.06 -2.26 1.51
C ASP A 27 -7.16 -2.89 2.38
N GLU A 28 -8.33 -2.27 2.42
CA GLU A 28 -9.49 -2.81 3.14
C GLU A 28 -10.09 -4.03 2.45
N ASN A 29 -9.98 -4.10 1.11
CA ASN A 29 -10.63 -5.12 0.31
C ASN A 29 -9.69 -5.64 -0.79
N LEU A 30 -8.94 -6.70 -0.48
CA LEU A 30 -8.06 -7.38 -1.43
C LEU A 30 -8.73 -8.60 -2.03
N TYR A 31 -9.21 -8.44 -3.27
CA TYR A 31 -9.82 -9.53 -4.03
C TYR A 31 -9.03 -9.85 -5.30
N PRO A 32 -9.14 -11.10 -5.80
CA PRO A 32 -8.67 -11.44 -7.13
C PRO A 32 -9.32 -10.53 -8.19
N PRO A 33 -8.58 -10.14 -9.26
CA PRO A 33 -7.26 -10.65 -9.65
C PRO A 33 -6.08 -9.87 -9.04
N MET A 34 -6.33 -8.82 -8.25
CA MET A 34 -5.24 -7.94 -7.80
C MET A 34 -4.43 -8.55 -6.65
N SER A 35 -5.10 -9.20 -5.70
CA SER A 35 -4.44 -9.90 -4.59
C SER A 35 -3.45 -10.96 -5.09
N ASP A 36 -3.86 -11.75 -6.09
CA ASP A 36 -3.02 -12.79 -6.69
C ASP A 36 -1.81 -12.20 -7.41
N ARG A 37 -2.01 -11.13 -8.20
CA ARG A 37 -0.91 -10.44 -8.88
C ARG A 37 0.10 -9.82 -7.91
N LEU A 38 -0.36 -9.20 -6.83
CA LEU A 38 0.54 -8.63 -5.81
C LEU A 38 1.36 -9.74 -5.13
N ARG A 39 0.73 -10.90 -4.87
CA ARG A 39 1.41 -12.09 -4.33
C ARG A 39 2.42 -12.66 -5.33
N GLU A 40 2.08 -12.76 -6.61
CA GLU A 40 2.98 -13.20 -7.68
C GLU A 40 4.20 -12.28 -7.82
N TRP A 41 4.02 -10.97 -7.62
CA TRP A 41 5.11 -9.99 -7.63
C TRP A 41 5.90 -9.95 -6.32
N GLY A 42 5.55 -10.79 -5.32
CA GLY A 42 6.23 -10.86 -4.04
C GLY A 42 6.05 -9.62 -3.17
N ILE A 43 5.00 -8.84 -3.41
CA ILE A 43 4.70 -7.61 -2.68
C ILE A 43 3.91 -7.99 -1.42
N PRO A 44 4.44 -7.72 -0.21
CA PRO A 44 3.68 -7.95 1.02
C PRO A 44 2.49 -7.00 1.09
N VAL A 45 1.32 -7.58 1.35
CA VAL A 45 0.08 -6.82 1.48
C VAL A 45 -0.60 -7.16 2.80
N PHE A 46 -1.08 -6.12 3.49
CA PHE A 46 -1.86 -6.22 4.72
C PHE A 46 -3.34 -5.98 4.42
N GLU A 47 -4.20 -6.82 4.97
CA GLU A 47 -5.65 -6.61 4.92
C GLU A 47 -6.09 -5.67 6.05
N GLY A 48 -6.89 -4.67 5.70
CA GLY A 48 -7.28 -3.60 6.60
C GLY A 48 -6.19 -2.54 6.79
N TYR A 49 -6.63 -1.37 7.25
CA TYR A 49 -5.74 -0.25 7.54
C TYR A 49 -5.36 -0.22 9.01
N ALA A 50 -4.07 -0.18 9.29
CA ALA A 50 -3.54 -0.04 10.63
C ALA A 50 -2.26 0.77 10.61
N ALA A 51 -2.07 1.69 11.56
CA ALA A 51 -0.85 2.52 11.63
C ALA A 51 0.44 1.69 11.61
N ALA A 52 0.42 0.50 12.21
CA ALA A 52 1.54 -0.44 12.23
C ALA A 52 1.97 -0.96 10.84
N ASN A 53 1.10 -0.90 9.83
CA ASN A 53 1.39 -1.35 8.47
C ASN A 53 2.36 -0.42 7.72
N VAL A 54 2.45 0.85 8.12
CA VAL A 54 3.29 1.85 7.44
C VAL A 54 4.79 1.55 7.64
N GLY A 55 5.16 1.05 8.82
CA GLY A 55 6.56 0.75 9.15
C GLY A 55 7.45 2.01 9.12
N ASP A 56 8.65 1.87 8.55
CA ASP A 56 9.62 2.96 8.35
C ASP A 56 9.99 3.08 6.85
N PRO A 57 9.13 3.70 6.03
CA PRO A 57 9.31 3.77 4.58
C PRO A 57 10.08 5.04 4.16
N ASP A 58 10.90 4.94 3.11
CA ASP A 58 11.54 6.11 2.48
C ASP A 58 10.53 7.02 1.75
N LEU A 59 9.40 6.43 1.30
CA LEU A 59 8.34 7.13 0.58
C LEU A 59 7.00 6.46 0.83
N VAL A 60 5.99 7.26 1.17
CA VAL A 60 4.60 6.80 1.28
C VAL A 60 3.77 7.31 0.11
N VAL A 61 3.09 6.39 -0.57
CA VAL A 61 2.10 6.70 -1.60
C VAL A 61 0.71 6.39 -1.06
N ILE A 62 -0.12 7.42 -0.96
CA ILE A 62 -1.51 7.35 -0.51
C ILE A 62 -2.41 7.37 -1.74
N GLY A 63 -3.23 6.32 -1.91
CA GLY A 63 -4.21 6.25 -2.99
C GLY A 63 -5.29 7.32 -2.80
N ASN A 64 -5.77 7.91 -3.89
CA ASN A 64 -6.76 9.00 -3.85
C ASN A 64 -8.08 8.63 -3.13
N ALA A 65 -8.44 7.34 -3.10
CA ALA A 65 -9.62 6.87 -2.39
C ALA A 65 -9.44 6.83 -0.87
N VAL A 66 -8.21 7.00 -0.37
CA VAL A 66 -7.90 6.96 1.06
C VAL A 66 -7.61 8.36 1.57
N GLY A 67 -8.39 8.78 2.56
CA GLY A 67 -8.36 10.13 3.12
C GLY A 67 -8.13 10.16 4.63
N ARG A 68 -8.36 11.34 5.20
CA ARG A 68 -8.33 11.60 6.65
C ARG A 68 -9.26 10.64 7.41
N GLY A 69 -8.85 10.27 8.62
CA GLY A 69 -9.52 9.24 9.42
C GLY A 69 -9.04 7.81 9.15
N ASN A 70 -8.26 7.59 8.08
CA ASN A 70 -7.52 6.34 7.92
C ASN A 70 -6.32 6.31 8.91
N PRO A 71 -6.15 5.24 9.71
CA PRO A 71 -5.10 5.19 10.71
C PRO A 71 -3.68 5.28 10.13
N GLU A 72 -3.47 4.84 8.89
CA GLU A 72 -2.17 4.95 8.21
C GLU A 72 -1.91 6.38 7.73
N VAL A 73 -2.92 7.04 7.16
CA VAL A 73 -2.79 8.43 6.71
C VAL A 73 -2.54 9.35 7.89
N GLU A 74 -3.28 9.18 8.99
CA GLU A 74 -3.03 9.97 10.21
C GLU A 74 -1.64 9.67 10.78
N HIS A 75 -1.18 8.42 10.75
CA HIS A 75 0.16 8.07 11.22
C HIS A 75 1.26 8.79 10.42
N VAL A 76 1.18 8.74 9.09
CA VAL A 76 2.12 9.40 8.17
C VAL A 76 2.16 10.91 8.43
N LEU A 77 0.99 11.53 8.52
CA LEU A 77 0.89 12.99 8.72
C LEU A 77 1.38 13.42 10.10
N ASN A 78 1.15 12.61 11.14
CA ASN A 78 1.61 12.89 12.50
C ASN A 78 3.12 12.66 12.65
N ALA A 79 3.65 11.61 12.01
CA ALA A 79 5.08 11.30 12.01
C ALA A 79 5.90 12.23 11.09
N ARG A 80 5.22 13.02 10.23
CA ARG A 80 5.83 13.86 9.19
C ARG A 80 6.70 13.06 8.21
N LEU A 81 6.21 11.86 7.88
CA LEU A 81 6.77 10.98 6.85
C LEU A 81 6.31 11.41 5.46
#